data_AF-A0A699WJA4-F1
#
_entry.id   AF-A0A699WJA4-F1
#
_cell.length_a   1.000
_cell.length_b   1.000
_cell.length_c   1.000
_cell.angle_alpha   90.00
_cell.angle_beta   90.00
_cell.angle_gamma   90.00
#
_symmetry.space_group_name_H-M   'P 1'
#
loop_
_entity.id
_entity.type
_entity.pdbx_description
1 polymer ?
#
loop_
_entity_poly.entity_id
_entity_poly.type
_entity_poly.pdbx_seq_one_letter_code
_entity_poly.pdbx_strand_id
1 'polypeptide(L)'
;EPLSNQKDFFPTLHKDLKVVEPKTQPDEDEPPEVELKELPPHLEYAFLGDNGEWPVIIAKDLSSNEKNDLIKVLKNRKKAIAWKLTDIKGIDLEFCSHKILLEEEHSLKVQSQRRVNPKIYDVIKKEVEKLLDA
;
A
#
# COMPACT_ATOMS: atom_id res chain seq x y z
N GLU A 1 -24.87 24.07 26.55
CA GLU A 1 -23.99 24.91 25.72
C GLU A 1 -23.20 24.04 24.76
N PRO A 2 -23.20 24.32 23.44
CA PRO A 2 -22.35 23.60 22.51
C PRO A 2 -20.92 24.18 22.56
N LEU A 3 -19.91 23.30 22.51
CA LEU A 3 -18.49 23.67 22.47
C LEU A 3 -18.18 24.54 21.24
N SER A 4 -17.72 25.77 21.47
CA SER A 4 -17.54 26.83 20.47
C SER A 4 -16.20 26.79 19.72
N ASN A 5 -15.35 25.77 19.86
CA ASN A 5 -13.92 25.86 19.48
C ASN A 5 -13.48 24.91 18.36
N GLN A 6 -14.30 24.67 17.33
CA GLN A 6 -13.91 23.76 16.23
C GLN A 6 -13.22 24.45 15.04
N LYS A 7 -13.13 25.78 14.97
CA LYS A 7 -12.75 26.47 13.73
C LYS A 7 -11.29 26.94 13.60
N ASP A 8 -10.49 26.89 14.67
CA ASP A 8 -9.20 27.62 14.67
C ASP A 8 -7.93 26.75 14.75
N PHE A 9 -8.03 25.42 14.69
CA PHE A 9 -6.88 24.52 14.94
C PHE A 9 -5.90 24.33 13.77
N PHE A 10 -6.14 24.93 12.60
CA PHE A 10 -5.43 24.59 11.36
C PHE A 10 -4.34 25.53 10.80
N PRO A 11 -3.90 26.68 11.38
CA PRO A 11 -2.86 27.47 10.70
C PRO A 11 -1.39 27.17 11.05
N THR A 12 -1.07 26.66 12.25
CA THR A 12 0.27 26.95 12.84
C THR A 12 1.28 25.81 12.92
N LEU A 13 0.96 24.57 12.52
CA LEU A 13 1.85 23.42 12.72
C LEU A 13 2.62 22.96 11.46
N HIS A 14 2.68 23.80 10.43
CA HIS A 14 3.46 23.52 9.21
C HIS A 14 4.98 23.76 9.37
N LYS A 15 5.51 24.08 10.56
CA LYS A 15 6.90 24.55 10.70
C LYS A 15 7.91 23.55 11.26
N ASP A 16 7.48 22.47 11.93
CA ASP A 16 8.41 21.57 12.63
C ASP A 16 8.47 20.14 12.09
N LEU A 17 7.65 19.80 11.09
CA LEU A 17 7.84 18.55 10.35
C LEU A 17 8.97 18.78 9.35
N LYS A 18 10.12 18.14 9.58
CA LYS A 18 11.02 17.79 8.48
C LYS A 18 10.23 16.88 7.56
N VAL A 19 9.53 17.49 6.60
CA VAL A 19 9.08 16.85 5.38
C VAL A 19 10.32 16.17 4.84
N VAL A 20 10.33 14.84 4.88
CA VAL A 20 11.21 14.08 3.99
C VAL A 20 10.72 14.48 2.61
N GLU A 21 11.46 15.40 1.97
CA GLU A 21 11.25 15.68 0.55
C GLU A 21 11.12 14.33 -0.14
N PRO A 22 10.01 14.05 -0.83
CA PRO A 22 9.92 12.86 -1.64
C PRO A 22 11.06 13.00 -2.65
N LYS A 23 12.13 12.22 -2.42
CA LYS A 23 13.29 12.19 -3.29
C LYS A 23 12.78 11.73 -4.65
N THR A 24 12.72 12.71 -5.53
CA THR A 24 13.07 12.66 -6.95
C THR A 24 12.73 11.34 -7.65
N GLN A 25 11.66 11.42 -8.44
CA GLN A 25 11.33 10.58 -9.61
C GLN A 25 11.20 9.08 -9.33
N PRO A 26 9.97 8.51 -9.39
CA PRO A 26 9.87 7.06 -9.49
C PRO A 26 10.52 6.63 -10.81
N ASP A 27 11.48 5.72 -10.75
CA ASP A 27 11.95 4.97 -11.91
C ASP A 27 10.72 4.29 -12.55
N GLU A 28 10.19 4.88 -13.64
CA GLU A 28 8.84 4.60 -14.16
C GLU A 28 8.68 3.22 -14.83
N ASP A 29 9.73 2.40 -14.97
CA ASP A 29 9.70 1.32 -15.98
C ASP A 29 10.25 -0.05 -15.56
N GLU A 30 10.52 -0.32 -14.28
CA GLU A 30 10.93 -1.67 -13.89
C GLU A 30 9.71 -2.57 -13.57
N PRO A 31 9.56 -3.72 -14.24
CA PRO A 31 8.46 -4.65 -13.96
C PRO A 31 8.56 -5.18 -12.53
N PRO A 32 7.43 -5.39 -11.84
CA PRO A 32 7.44 -5.90 -10.48
C PRO A 32 7.91 -7.35 -10.49
N GLU A 33 8.86 -7.68 -9.61
CA GLU A 33 9.29 -9.06 -9.38
C GLU A 33 8.20 -9.78 -8.58
N VAL A 34 7.26 -10.42 -9.28
CA VAL A 34 6.09 -11.08 -8.67
C VAL A 34 6.20 -12.59 -8.82
N GLU A 35 6.29 -13.29 -7.69
CA GLU A 35 6.06 -14.75 -7.64
C GLU A 35 4.57 -15.04 -7.89
N LEU A 36 4.25 -15.60 -9.07
CA LEU A 36 2.88 -15.98 -9.42
C LEU A 36 2.39 -17.10 -8.50
N LYS A 37 1.28 -16.87 -7.80
CA LYS A 37 0.65 -17.84 -6.90
C LYS A 37 -0.37 -18.68 -7.66
N GLU A 38 -0.70 -19.85 -7.14
CA GLU A 38 -1.82 -20.62 -7.68
C GLU A 38 -3.14 -19.86 -7.49
N LEU A 39 -3.89 -19.71 -8.57
CA LEU A 39 -5.17 -19.02 -8.58
C LEU A 39 -6.34 -19.99 -8.44
N PRO A 40 -7.47 -19.52 -7.87
CA PRO A 40 -8.74 -20.23 -7.94
C PRO A 40 -9.14 -20.56 -9.39
N PRO A 41 -9.91 -21.63 -9.64
CA PRO A 41 -10.20 -22.13 -10.99
C PRO A 41 -10.99 -21.18 -11.89
N HIS A 42 -11.64 -20.16 -11.32
CA HIS A 42 -12.40 -19.13 -12.03
C HIS A 42 -11.57 -17.90 -12.41
N LEU A 43 -10.29 -17.86 -12.01
CA LEU A 43 -9.36 -16.76 -12.30
C LEU A 43 -8.19 -17.26 -13.15
N GLU A 44 -7.65 -16.37 -13.96
CA GLU A 44 -6.46 -16.61 -14.78
C GLU A 44 -5.56 -15.37 -14.81
N TYR A 45 -4.29 -15.59 -15.12
CA TYR A 45 -3.34 -14.51 -15.34
C TYR A 45 -3.39 -14.02 -16.80
N ALA A 46 -3.39 -12.71 -16.96
CA ALA A 46 -3.15 -12.01 -18.22
C ALA A 46 -1.97 -11.05 -18.04
N PHE A 47 -1.27 -10.74 -19.12
CA PHE A 47 -0.06 -9.92 -19.07
C PHE A 47 -0.24 -8.66 -19.90
N LEU A 48 0.17 -7.52 -19.36
CA LEU A 48 0.10 -6.24 -20.06
C LEU A 48 1.37 -5.95 -20.89
N GLY A 49 2.52 -6.53 -20.52
CA GLY A 49 3.77 -6.44 -21.27
C GLY A 49 4.00 -7.59 -22.26
N ASP A 50 4.97 -7.42 -23.15
CA ASP A 50 5.25 -8.38 -24.24
C ASP A 50 6.08 -9.60 -23.77
N ASN A 51 6.77 -9.50 -22.63
CA ASN A 51 7.65 -10.55 -22.06
C ASN A 51 7.10 -11.23 -20.79
N GLY A 52 5.78 -11.23 -20.58
CA GLY A 52 5.20 -11.74 -19.32
C GLY A 52 5.35 -10.78 -18.14
N GLU A 53 5.67 -9.53 -18.43
CA GLU A 53 5.72 -8.45 -17.45
C GLU A 53 4.31 -7.93 -17.13
N TRP A 54 4.13 -7.40 -15.92
CA TRP A 54 2.88 -6.79 -15.44
C TRP A 54 1.70 -7.77 -15.43
N PRO A 55 1.74 -8.79 -14.56
CA PRO A 55 0.66 -9.75 -14.42
C PRO A 55 -0.60 -9.10 -13.84
N VAL A 56 -1.75 -9.36 -14.45
CA VAL A 56 -3.08 -8.96 -13.98
C VAL A 56 -3.95 -10.21 -13.87
N ILE A 57 -4.76 -10.27 -12.83
CA ILE A 57 -5.69 -11.38 -12.60
C ILE A 57 -7.04 -11.02 -13.22
N ILE A 58 -7.53 -11.85 -14.13
CA ILE A 58 -8.83 -11.68 -14.80
C ILE A 58 -9.71 -12.91 -14.61
N ALA A 59 -11.01 -12.76 -14.89
CA ALA A 59 -11.93 -13.89 -14.86
C ALA A 59 -11.69 -14.82 -16.05
N LYS A 60 -11.59 -16.13 -15.77
CA LYS A 60 -11.34 -17.17 -16.77
C LYS A 60 -12.49 -17.31 -17.75
N ASP A 61 -13.71 -17.08 -17.27
CA ASP A 61 -14.98 -17.30 -17.99
C ASP A 61 -15.31 -16.22 -19.03
N LEU A 62 -14.43 -15.22 -19.22
CA LEU A 62 -14.58 -14.20 -20.25
C LEU A 62 -14.40 -14.80 -21.66
N SER A 63 -15.14 -14.30 -22.64
CA SER A 63 -14.91 -14.67 -24.04
C SER A 63 -13.59 -14.08 -24.55
N SER A 64 -12.98 -14.69 -25.57
CA SER A 64 -11.71 -14.22 -26.13
C SER A 64 -11.74 -12.75 -26.59
N ASN A 65 -12.88 -12.28 -27.10
CA ASN A 65 -13.06 -10.89 -27.51
C ASN A 65 -13.06 -9.94 -26.30
N GLU A 66 -13.82 -10.28 -25.26
CA GLU A 66 -13.88 -9.48 -24.02
C GLU A 66 -12.53 -9.43 -23.32
N LYS A 67 -11.79 -10.55 -23.31
CA LYS A 67 -10.42 -10.58 -22.76
C LYS A 67 -9.50 -9.61 -23.50
N ASN A 68 -9.52 -9.62 -24.83
CA ASN A 68 -8.70 -8.73 -25.64
C ASN A 68 -9.07 -7.25 -25.44
N ASP A 69 -10.36 -6.94 -25.40
CA ASP A 69 -10.85 -5.58 -25.16
C ASP A 69 -10.46 -5.08 -23.75
N LEU A 70 -10.60 -5.93 -22.73
CA LEU A 70 -10.18 -5.64 -21.36
C LEU A 70 -8.68 -5.37 -21.28
N ILE A 71 -7.85 -6.26 -21.83
CA ILE A 71 -6.39 -6.10 -21.85
C ILE A 71 -6.01 -4.81 -22.57
N LYS A 72 -6.66 -4.47 -23.68
CA LYS A 72 -6.41 -3.21 -24.41
C LYS A 72 -6.72 -1.97 -23.56
N VAL A 73 -7.84 -1.98 -22.84
CA VAL A 73 -8.19 -0.88 -21.92
C VAL A 73 -7.18 -0.76 -20.78
N LEU A 74 -6.76 -1.89 -20.21
CA LEU A 74 -5.77 -1.93 -19.12
C LEU A 74 -4.38 -1.47 -19.59
N LYS A 75 -3.92 -1.88 -20.78
CA LYS A 75 -2.69 -1.38 -21.40
C LYS A 75 -2.73 0.15 -21.56
N ASN A 76 -3.84 0.70 -22.04
CA ASN A 76 -4.03 2.15 -22.18
C ASN A 76 -4.05 2.90 -20.83
N ARG A 77 -4.44 2.22 -19.74
CA ARG A 77 -4.57 2.81 -18.40
C ARG A 77 -3.59 2.23 -17.39
N LYS A 78 -2.41 1.78 -17.84
CA LYS A 78 -1.38 1.17 -16.97
C LYS A 78 -1.01 2.05 -15.76
N LYS A 79 -0.98 3.38 -15.94
CA LYS A 79 -0.69 4.36 -14.87
C LYS A 79 -1.76 4.45 -13.77
N ALA A 80 -2.95 3.89 -13.99
CA ALA A 80 -4.02 3.86 -12.98
C ALA A 80 -3.93 2.63 -12.06
N ILE A 81 -3.12 1.63 -12.42
CA ILE A 81 -2.88 0.43 -11.63
C ILE A 81 -1.67 0.71 -10.74
N ALA A 82 -1.84 0.54 -9.43
CA ALA A 82 -0.73 0.62 -8.51
C ALA A 82 -0.01 -0.73 -8.44
N TRP A 83 1.28 -0.75 -8.75
CA TRP A 83 2.10 -1.95 -8.72
C TRP A 83 2.96 -2.01 -7.46
N LYS A 84 3.40 -0.84 -7.00
CA LYS A 84 4.07 -0.61 -5.72
C LYS A 84 3.20 0.27 -4.83
N LEU A 85 3.42 0.22 -3.52
CA LEU A 85 2.74 1.12 -2.57
C LEU A 85 2.96 2.60 -2.91
N THR A 86 4.11 2.93 -3.49
CA THR A 86 4.45 4.29 -3.98
C THR A 86 3.58 4.77 -5.14
N ASP A 87 2.95 3.85 -5.89
CA ASP A 87 2.14 4.19 -7.07
C ASP A 87 0.70 4.57 -6.70
N ILE A 88 0.27 4.30 -5.47
CA ILE A 88 -1.08 4.62 -4.97
C ILE A 88 -1.18 6.14 -4.77
N LYS A 89 -1.46 6.86 -5.86
CA LYS A 89 -1.48 8.33 -5.96
C LYS A 89 -2.56 9.06 -5.14
N GLY A 90 -3.22 8.38 -4.20
CA GLY A 90 -4.31 8.92 -3.39
C GLY A 90 -4.11 8.83 -1.88
N ILE A 91 -3.15 8.03 -1.41
CA ILE A 91 -2.80 8.04 0.02
C ILE A 91 -1.64 9.00 0.17
N ASP A 92 -1.96 10.28 0.15
CA ASP A 92 -1.02 11.25 0.70
C ASP A 92 -0.86 10.93 2.19
N LEU A 93 0.35 10.57 2.62
CA LEU A 93 0.65 10.32 4.03
C LEU A 93 0.31 11.54 4.90
N GLU A 94 0.33 12.74 4.33
CA GLU A 94 -0.10 13.97 4.99
C GLU A 94 -1.63 14.00 5.18
N PHE A 95 -2.40 13.51 4.21
CA PHE A 95 -3.87 13.54 4.19
C PHE A 95 -4.53 12.32 4.86
N CYS A 96 -3.89 11.16 4.82
CA CYS A 96 -4.38 9.88 5.37
C CYS A 96 -3.61 9.45 6.63
N SER A 97 -2.95 10.38 7.33
CA SER A 97 -2.45 10.11 8.67
C SER A 97 -3.58 10.23 9.68
N HIS A 98 -3.84 9.15 10.42
CA HIS A 98 -4.69 9.22 11.59
C HIS A 98 -3.89 9.83 12.74
N LYS A 99 -4.30 11.02 13.21
CA LYS A 99 -3.74 11.59 14.44
C LYS A 99 -4.42 10.96 15.66
N ILE A 100 -3.67 10.15 16.40
CA ILE A 100 -4.11 9.65 17.71
C ILE A 100 -3.95 10.82 18.69
N LEU A 101 -5.07 11.36 19.19
CA LEU A 101 -5.06 12.38 20.22
C LEU A 101 -4.78 11.72 21.59
N LEU A 102 -3.80 12.23 22.31
CA LEU A 102 -3.50 11.84 23.69
C LEU A 102 -3.96 12.96 24.62
N GLU A 103 -4.31 12.61 25.86
CA GLU A 103 -4.62 13.59 26.91
C GLU A 103 -3.38 14.45 27.23
N GLU A 104 -3.59 15.73 27.60
CA GLU A 104 -2.52 16.73 27.78
C GLU A 104 -1.47 16.33 28.83
N GLU A 105 -1.87 15.58 29.85
CA GLU A 105 -0.97 15.12 30.93
C GLU A 105 -0.45 13.69 30.72
N HIS A 106 -0.67 13.11 29.53
CA HIS A 106 -0.24 11.73 29.27
C HIS A 106 1.26 11.63 29.02
N SER A 107 1.92 10.74 29.77
CA SER A 107 3.35 10.42 29.60
C SER A 107 3.53 9.14 28.78
N LEU A 108 4.54 9.14 27.89
CA LEU A 108 4.93 7.94 27.15
C LEU A 108 5.37 6.84 28.12
N LYS A 109 4.80 5.64 27.97
CA LYS A 109 5.15 4.48 28.79
C LYS A 109 5.79 3.41 27.93
N VAL A 110 7.04 3.07 28.25
CA VAL A 110 7.74 1.92 27.67
C VAL A 110 7.45 0.71 28.54
N GLN A 111 6.83 -0.33 27.97
CA GLN A 111 6.67 -1.61 28.63
C GLN A 111 7.81 -2.56 28.25
N SER A 112 8.29 -3.35 29.21
CA SER A 112 9.28 -4.40 28.94
C SER A 112 8.71 -5.45 28.00
N GLN A 113 9.48 -5.84 26.97
CA GLN A 113 9.09 -6.90 26.05
C GLN A 113 8.82 -8.20 26.80
N ARG A 114 7.65 -8.80 26.56
CA ARG A 114 7.29 -10.09 27.16
C ARG A 114 8.03 -11.23 26.47
N ARG A 115 8.39 -12.27 27.23
CA ARG A 115 8.99 -13.49 26.68
C ARG A 115 7.95 -14.22 25.82
N VAL A 116 8.35 -14.58 24.61
CA VAL A 116 7.56 -15.38 23.68
C VAL A 116 7.99 -16.84 23.80
N ASN A 117 7.05 -17.78 23.58
CA ASN A 117 7.38 -19.20 23.53
C ASN A 117 8.33 -19.47 22.34
N PRO A 118 9.51 -20.08 22.54
CA PRO A 118 10.44 -20.36 21.46
C PRO A 118 9.82 -21.12 20.29
N LYS A 119 8.85 -22.00 20.54
CA LYS A 119 8.20 -22.81 19.49
C LYS A 119 7.42 -21.99 18.45
N ILE A 120 6.94 -20.79 18.81
CA ILE A 120 6.19 -19.91 17.90
C ILE A 120 7.04 -18.74 17.40
N TYR A 121 8.24 -18.55 17.95
CA TYR A 121 9.10 -17.42 17.64
C TYR A 121 9.44 -17.37 16.16
N ASP A 122 9.81 -18.50 15.56
CA ASP A 122 10.20 -18.57 14.15
C ASP A 122 9.05 -18.22 13.21
N VAL A 123 7.82 -18.60 13.56
CA VAL A 123 6.61 -18.25 12.80
C VAL A 123 6.36 -16.74 12.85
N ILE A 124 6.44 -16.14 14.05
CA ILE A 124 6.27 -14.70 14.23
C ILE A 124 7.35 -13.93 13.48
N LYS A 125 8.61 -14.36 13.59
CA LYS A 125 9.74 -13.72 12.92
C LYS A 125 9.54 -13.68 11.40
N LYS A 126 9.18 -14.83 10.81
CA LYS A 126 8.91 -14.92 9.37
C LYS A 126 7.77 -14.01 8.94
N GLU A 127 6.72 -13.88 9.74
CA GLU A 127 5.59 -13.01 9.41
C GLU A 127 5.95 -11.53 9.53
N VAL A 128 6.74 -11.15 10.54
CA VAL A 128 7.24 -9.77 10.68
C VAL A 128 8.15 -9.39 9.52
N GLU A 129 9.05 -10.27 9.08
CA GLU A 129 9.91 -10.02 7.92
C GLU A 129 9.07 -9.75 6.66
N LYS A 130 8.03 -10.54 6.39
CA LYS A 130 7.10 -10.27 5.27
C LYS A 130 6.39 -8.92 5.36
N LEU A 131 6.09 -8.44 6.57
CA LEU A 131 5.44 -7.14 6.77
C LEU A 131 6.41 -5.97 6.60
N LEU A 132 7.71 -6.19 6.81
CA LEU A 132 8.75 -5.18 6.62
C LEU A 132 9.17 -5.05 5.16
N ASP A 133 9.12 -6.15 4.40
CA ASP A 133 9.44 -6.17 2.97
C ASP A 133 8.28 -5.70 2.07
N ALA A 134 7.06 -5.58 2.63
CA ALA A 134 5.85 -5.14 1.93
C ALA A 134 5.79 -3.62 1.73
#